data_AF-A0A836VBE8-F1
#
_entry.id   AF-A0A836VBE8-F1
#
_cell.length_a   1.000
_cell.length_b   1.000
_cell.length_c   1.000
_cell.angle_alpha   90.00
_cell.angle_beta   90.00
_cell.angle_gamma   90.00
#
_symmetry.space_group_name_H-M   'P 1'
#
loop_
_entity.id
_entity.type
_entity.pdbx_description
1 polymer ?
#
loop_
_entity_poly.entity_id
_entity_poly.type
_entity_poly.pdbx_seq_one_letter_code
_entity_poly.pdbx_strand_id
1 'polypeptide(L)'
;MQLNLEFPHSYEIEVAAELPWNGANVHYVSGAREDGLVAKVRPESGDSWFCVIPGDKIYSSPNERFFCVMGDYDVYIVDSIDPKNIMTVPVNFVQQVQVVLEKDLMVFADFMSIFAVGRDGILWRTDYSQDGVEFSSVNGDSLHGRVECYCDARYHDFAIDLNCGKLIGGLPHQ
;
A
#
# COMPACT_ATOMS: atom_id res chain seq x y z
N MET A 1 -11.63 7.91 3.68
CA MET A 1 -10.45 8.50 3.03
C MET A 1 -9.28 8.50 3.99
N GLN A 2 -8.17 7.88 3.60
CA GLN A 2 -6.92 7.85 4.35
C GLN A 2 -5.79 8.33 3.45
N LEU A 3 -5.10 9.40 3.86
CA LEU A 3 -3.91 9.92 3.18
C LEU A 3 -2.74 9.85 4.17
N ASN A 4 -1.74 9.01 3.88
CA ASN A 4 -0.52 8.89 4.68
C ASN A 4 0.69 9.23 3.81
N LEU A 5 1.34 10.36 4.09
CA LEU A 5 2.49 10.85 3.32
C LEU A 5 3.76 10.88 4.19
N GLU A 6 4.00 9.82 4.95
CA GLU A 6 5.15 9.71 5.87
C GLU A 6 6.50 9.57 5.17
N PHE A 7 6.55 8.95 3.97
CA PHE A 7 7.77 8.90 3.19
C PHE A 7 8.07 10.27 2.56
N PRO A 8 9.34 10.64 2.40
CA PRO A 8 9.72 11.73 1.52
C PRO A 8 9.11 11.54 0.12
N HIS A 9 8.64 12.62 -0.48
CA HIS A 9 7.95 12.58 -1.76
C HIS A 9 8.18 13.89 -2.54
N SER A 10 8.32 13.77 -3.86
CA SER A 10 8.59 14.87 -4.79
C SER A 10 7.30 15.30 -5.53
N TYR A 11 6.17 15.31 -4.82
CA TYR A 11 4.86 15.65 -5.36
C TYR A 11 3.94 16.15 -4.24
N GLU A 12 2.79 16.71 -4.59
CA GLU A 12 1.68 16.94 -3.65
C GLU A 12 0.44 16.18 -4.14
N ILE A 13 -0.35 15.64 -3.21
CA ILE A 13 -1.64 15.01 -3.52
C ILE A 13 -2.73 15.73 -2.75
N GLU A 14 -3.74 16.19 -3.49
CA GLU A 14 -4.94 16.82 -2.94
C GLU A 14 -6.16 16.05 -3.42
N VAL A 15 -6.97 15.53 -2.50
CA VAL A 15 -8.24 14.89 -2.85
C VAL A 15 -9.25 15.97 -3.25
N ALA A 16 -9.85 15.82 -4.41
CA ALA A 16 -10.82 16.73 -4.96
C ALA A 16 -12.24 16.17 -4.83
N ALA A 17 -13.23 17.06 -4.70
CA ALA A 17 -14.64 16.65 -4.63
C ALA A 17 -15.18 16.14 -5.97
N GLU A 18 -14.64 16.65 -7.09
CA GLU A 18 -15.09 16.33 -8.44
C GLU A 18 -13.95 16.44 -9.46
N LEU A 19 -14.16 15.82 -10.63
CA LEU A 19 -13.26 16.00 -11.76
C LEU A 19 -13.35 17.44 -12.30
N PRO A 20 -12.24 17.98 -12.81
CA PRO A 20 -12.25 19.30 -13.43
C PRO A 20 -13.11 19.29 -14.70
N TRP A 21 -13.95 20.32 -14.84
CA TRP A 21 -14.93 20.41 -15.92
C TRP A 21 -14.32 20.63 -17.32
N ASN A 22 -13.03 20.98 -17.42
CA ASN A 22 -12.46 21.68 -18.57
C ASN A 22 -11.35 20.91 -19.33
N GLY A 23 -11.47 19.60 -19.51
CA GLY A 23 -10.52 18.84 -20.34
C GLY A 23 -9.12 18.74 -19.73
N ALA A 24 -9.03 18.77 -18.40
CA ALA A 24 -7.78 18.53 -17.71
C ALA A 24 -7.22 17.14 -18.03
N ASN A 25 -5.93 16.97 -17.77
CA ASN A 25 -5.22 15.69 -17.91
C ASN A 25 -5.71 14.71 -16.83
N VAL A 26 -6.81 13.99 -17.10
CA VAL A 26 -7.42 13.01 -16.20
C VAL A 26 -6.96 11.60 -16.57
N HIS A 27 -6.47 10.86 -15.57
CA HIS A 27 -6.04 9.48 -15.70
C HIS A 27 -6.86 8.57 -14.81
N TYR A 28 -7.18 7.38 -15.29
CA TYR A 28 -7.86 6.37 -14.50
C TYR A 28 -6.82 5.35 -14.07
N VAL A 29 -6.59 5.25 -12.76
CA VAL A 29 -5.82 4.11 -12.24
C VAL A 29 -6.64 2.85 -12.54
N SER A 30 -5.98 1.79 -12.99
CA SER A 30 -6.66 0.55 -13.35
C SER A 30 -7.59 0.11 -12.21
N GLY A 31 -8.77 -0.42 -12.54
CA GLY A 31 -9.79 -0.78 -11.54
C GLY A 31 -10.63 0.38 -10.98
N ALA A 32 -10.29 1.65 -11.28
CA ALA A 32 -11.14 2.79 -10.92
C ALA A 32 -12.50 2.72 -11.63
N ARG A 33 -13.55 3.11 -10.90
CA ARG A 33 -14.92 3.26 -11.40
C ARG A 33 -15.28 4.74 -11.50
N GLU A 34 -16.44 5.04 -12.11
CA GLU A 34 -16.93 6.42 -12.25
C GLU A 34 -17.13 7.13 -10.89
N ASP A 35 -17.31 6.37 -9.82
CA ASP A 35 -17.45 6.83 -8.42
C ASP A 35 -16.16 6.72 -7.59
N GLY A 36 -15.01 6.45 -8.24
CA GLY A 36 -13.71 6.40 -7.56
C GLY A 36 -13.29 7.74 -6.96
N LEU A 37 -12.37 7.71 -6.00
CA LEU A 37 -11.87 8.94 -5.38
C LEU A 37 -11.10 9.76 -6.42
N VAL A 38 -11.41 11.05 -6.50
CA VAL A 38 -10.68 11.97 -7.37
C VAL A 38 -9.54 12.60 -6.60
N ALA A 39 -8.32 12.53 -7.14
CA ALA A 39 -7.17 13.21 -6.58
C ALA A 39 -6.47 14.04 -7.65
N LYS A 40 -5.95 15.20 -7.24
CA LYS A 40 -5.05 16.03 -8.04
C LYS A 40 -3.63 15.78 -7.58
N VAL A 41 -2.79 15.39 -8.51
CA VAL A 41 -1.36 15.17 -8.29
C VAL A 41 -0.60 16.36 -8.88
N ARG A 42 0.27 16.98 -8.06
CA ARG A 42 1.17 18.06 -8.46
C ARG A 42 2.61 17.58 -8.29
N PRO A 43 3.25 17.06 -9.33
CA PRO A 43 4.66 16.67 -9.26
C PRO A 43 5.54 17.90 -9.03
N GLU A 44 6.69 17.72 -8.40
CA GLU A 44 7.71 18.78 -8.28
C GLU A 44 8.21 19.26 -9.65
N SER A 45 8.22 18.34 -10.63
CA SER A 45 8.54 18.64 -12.03
C SER A 45 7.50 18.08 -12.98
N GLY A 46 7.01 18.91 -13.90
CA GLY A 46 6.02 18.52 -14.91
C GLY A 46 4.66 19.17 -14.70
N ASP A 47 3.67 18.74 -15.47
CA ASP A 47 2.31 19.27 -15.39
C ASP A 47 1.51 18.58 -14.28
N SER A 48 0.67 19.34 -13.58
CA SER A 48 -0.31 18.75 -12.67
C SER A 48 -1.38 17.97 -13.45
N TRP A 49 -1.87 16.90 -12.85
CA TRP A 49 -2.88 16.04 -13.45
C TRP A 49 -3.86 15.55 -12.39
N PHE A 50 -4.97 14.98 -12.85
CA PHE A 50 -5.98 14.40 -11.99
C PHE A 50 -6.02 12.90 -12.20
N CYS A 51 -6.32 12.17 -11.13
CA CYS A 51 -6.63 10.76 -11.22
C CYS A 51 -7.96 10.41 -10.58
N VAL A 52 -8.59 9.39 -11.13
CA VAL A 52 -9.63 8.63 -10.45
C VAL A 52 -8.98 7.34 -9.98
N ILE A 53 -9.06 7.07 -8.67
CA ILE A 53 -8.44 5.92 -8.05
C ILE A 53 -9.48 4.90 -7.55
N PRO A 54 -9.17 3.59 -7.61
CA PRO A 54 -9.94 2.59 -6.91
C PRO A 54 -9.66 2.69 -5.41
N GLY A 55 -10.72 2.74 -4.59
CA GLY A 55 -10.62 2.81 -3.13
C GLY A 55 -10.45 4.22 -2.56
N ASP A 56 -10.11 4.30 -1.29
CA ASP A 56 -10.09 5.55 -0.52
C ASP A 56 -8.79 5.81 0.25
N LYS A 57 -7.75 5.02 -0.04
CA LYS A 57 -6.47 5.09 0.68
C LYS A 57 -5.29 5.37 -0.25
N ILE A 58 -4.53 6.40 0.09
CA ILE A 58 -3.32 6.84 -0.63
C ILE A 58 -2.16 6.92 0.35
N TYR A 59 -1.02 6.36 -0.05
CA TYR A 59 0.21 6.36 0.72
C TYR A 59 1.35 6.93 -0.13
N SER A 60 2.25 7.70 0.45
CA SER A 60 3.57 7.90 -0.16
C SER A 60 4.32 6.57 -0.23
N SER A 61 5.07 6.33 -1.30
CA SER A 61 5.88 5.12 -1.41
C SER A 61 7.33 5.37 -0.95
N PRO A 62 8.13 4.32 -0.70
CA PRO A 62 9.57 4.48 -0.44
C PRO A 62 10.34 5.17 -1.57
N ASN A 63 9.79 5.17 -2.78
CA ASN A 63 10.31 5.95 -3.89
C ASN A 63 9.61 7.30 -3.95
N GLU A 64 10.37 8.39 -3.78
CA GLU A 64 9.83 9.76 -3.66
C GLU A 64 8.98 10.19 -4.86
N ARG A 65 9.20 9.55 -6.03
CA ARG A 65 8.45 9.81 -7.26
C ARG A 65 7.10 9.09 -7.30
N PHE A 66 6.90 8.02 -6.52
CA PHE A 66 5.73 7.17 -6.62
C PHE A 66 4.85 7.26 -5.37
N PHE A 67 3.56 7.07 -5.56
CA PHE A 67 2.58 6.89 -4.49
C PHE A 67 1.85 5.56 -4.64
N CYS A 68 1.39 5.02 -3.53
CA CYS A 68 0.61 3.79 -3.47
C CYS A 68 -0.88 4.13 -3.30
N VAL A 69 -1.72 3.45 -4.06
CA VAL A 69 -3.19 3.51 -3.98
C VAL A 69 -3.69 2.11 -3.65
N MET A 70 -4.55 1.98 -2.65
CA MET A 70 -5.17 0.70 -2.33
C MET A 70 -6.55 0.58 -2.96
N GLY A 71 -6.69 -0.33 -3.92
CA GLY A 71 -7.99 -0.85 -4.33
C GLY A 71 -8.39 -2.10 -3.53
N ASP A 72 -9.56 -2.66 -3.86
CA ASP A 72 -10.11 -3.84 -3.18
C ASP A 72 -9.25 -5.09 -3.38
N TYR A 73 -8.71 -5.29 -4.59
CA TYR A 73 -7.99 -6.51 -4.98
C TYR A 73 -6.58 -6.25 -5.51
N ASP A 74 -6.16 -4.99 -5.52
CA ASP A 74 -4.87 -4.60 -6.07
C ASP A 74 -4.34 -3.40 -5.29
N VAL A 75 -3.02 -3.38 -5.10
CA VAL A 75 -2.27 -2.17 -4.71
C VAL A 75 -1.61 -1.62 -5.96
N TYR A 76 -1.82 -0.34 -6.23
CA TYR A 76 -1.27 0.35 -7.40
C TYR A 76 -0.15 1.27 -6.95
N ILE A 77 1.03 1.12 -7.54
CA ILE A 77 2.17 2.02 -7.34
C ILE A 77 2.22 2.91 -8.58
N VAL A 78 1.90 4.18 -8.40
CA VAL A 78 1.64 5.15 -9.46
C VAL A 78 2.75 6.17 -9.50
N ASP A 79 3.33 6.37 -10.68
CA ASP A 79 4.35 7.39 -10.93
C ASP A 79 3.71 8.79 -10.94
N SER A 80 4.22 9.71 -10.12
CA SER A 80 3.72 11.08 -10.08
C SER A 80 3.98 11.85 -11.37
N ILE A 81 5.04 11.54 -12.12
CA ILE A 81 5.43 12.28 -13.33
C ILE A 81 4.78 11.68 -14.58
N ASP A 82 4.77 10.36 -14.70
CA ASP A 82 4.14 9.66 -15.82
C ASP A 82 2.95 8.82 -15.34
N PRO A 83 1.71 9.34 -15.37
CA PRO A 83 0.54 8.66 -14.83
C PRO A 83 0.17 7.35 -15.55
N LYS A 84 0.82 7.03 -16.68
CA LYS A 84 0.67 5.74 -17.38
C LYS A 84 1.62 4.67 -16.84
N ASN A 85 2.66 5.07 -16.13
CA ASN A 85 3.60 4.18 -15.47
C ASN A 85 3.01 3.73 -14.11
N ILE A 86 2.25 2.63 -14.15
CA ILE A 86 1.60 2.04 -12.99
C ILE A 86 2.08 0.60 -12.83
N MET A 87 2.59 0.27 -11.65
CA MET A 87 2.82 -1.11 -11.24
C MET A 87 1.63 -1.59 -10.41
N THR A 88 1.09 -2.76 -10.77
CA THR A 88 -0.04 -3.38 -10.07
C THR A 88 0.45 -4.58 -9.27
N VAL A 89 0.14 -4.61 -7.97
CA VAL A 89 0.42 -5.71 -7.06
C VAL A 89 -0.91 -6.38 -6.69
N PRO A 90 -1.19 -7.59 -7.19
CA PRO A 90 -2.41 -8.32 -6.84
C PRO A 90 -2.43 -8.69 -5.36
N VAL A 91 -3.57 -8.47 -4.70
CA VAL A 91 -3.78 -8.75 -3.27
C VAL A 91 -5.16 -9.34 -3.01
N ASN A 92 -5.33 -9.96 -1.85
CA ASN A 92 -6.61 -10.49 -1.38
C ASN A 92 -7.14 -9.59 -0.26
N PHE A 93 -7.61 -8.39 -0.61
CA PHE A 93 -8.01 -7.30 0.31
C PHE A 93 -6.98 -6.96 1.38
N VAL A 94 -6.42 -5.75 1.29
CA VAL A 94 -5.47 -5.27 2.30
C VAL A 94 -6.18 -5.07 3.64
N GLN A 95 -5.78 -5.86 4.63
CA GLN A 95 -6.22 -5.73 6.02
C GLN A 95 -5.44 -4.63 6.74
N GLN A 96 -4.13 -4.55 6.48
CA GLN A 96 -3.26 -3.60 7.17
C GLN A 96 -2.05 -3.19 6.34
N VAL A 97 -1.56 -1.98 6.61
CA VAL A 97 -0.33 -1.43 6.07
C VAL A 97 0.53 -0.89 7.20
N GLN A 98 1.82 -1.22 7.21
CA GLN A 98 2.82 -0.64 8.07
C GLN A 98 3.89 0.07 7.23
N VAL A 99 4.06 1.36 7.47
CA VAL A 99 5.19 2.13 6.93
C VAL A 99 6.42 1.92 7.84
N VAL A 100 7.57 1.61 7.24
CA VAL A 100 8.84 1.41 7.95
C VAL A 100 9.90 2.31 7.33
N LEU A 101 9.92 3.58 7.76
CA LEU A 101 10.79 4.63 7.21
C LEU A 101 12.28 4.28 7.27
N GLU A 102 12.75 3.72 8.38
CA GLU A 102 14.18 3.37 8.57
C GLU A 102 14.70 2.31 7.59
N LYS A 103 13.78 1.60 6.92
CA LYS A 103 14.08 0.50 5.99
C LYS A 103 13.65 0.79 4.56
N ASP A 104 13.12 1.99 4.28
CA ASP A 104 12.56 2.33 2.96
C ASP A 104 11.57 1.26 2.43
N LEU A 105 10.64 0.81 3.29
CA LEU A 105 9.68 -0.22 2.91
C LEU A 105 8.28 0.00 3.50
N MET A 106 7.29 -0.51 2.78
CA MET A 106 5.90 -0.66 3.24
C MET A 106 5.59 -2.16 3.35
N VAL A 107 5.06 -2.59 4.49
CA VAL A 107 4.57 -3.96 4.67
C VAL A 107 3.05 -3.97 4.62
N PHE A 108 2.49 -4.90 3.87
CA PHE A 108 1.07 -5.10 3.69
C PHE A 108 0.70 -6.49 4.20
N ALA A 109 -0.43 -6.58 4.90
CA ALA A 109 -1.10 -7.84 5.16
C ALA A 109 -2.42 -7.87 4.38
N ASP A 110 -2.63 -8.95 3.64
CA ASP A 110 -3.90 -9.30 3.01
C ASP A 110 -4.39 -10.66 3.55
N PHE A 111 -5.55 -11.13 3.10
CA PHE A 111 -6.12 -12.40 3.60
C PHE A 111 -5.25 -13.64 3.35
N MET A 112 -4.29 -13.57 2.42
CA MET A 112 -3.54 -14.74 1.97
C MET A 112 -2.04 -14.60 2.21
N SER A 113 -1.53 -13.40 2.45
CA SER A 113 -0.11 -13.11 2.44
C SER A 113 0.27 -11.84 3.21
N ILE A 114 1.52 -11.83 3.67
CA ILE A 114 2.22 -10.61 4.06
C ILE A 114 3.28 -10.33 3.00
N PHE A 115 3.38 -9.09 2.51
CA PHE A 115 4.38 -8.72 1.51
C PHE A 115 4.94 -7.33 1.77
N ALA A 116 6.16 -7.09 1.29
CA ALA A 116 6.82 -5.80 1.38
C ALA A 116 7.05 -5.18 0.01
N VAL A 117 6.85 -3.86 -0.07
CA VAL A 117 7.17 -3.02 -1.22
C VAL A 117 8.28 -2.06 -0.80
N GLY A 118 9.36 -2.02 -1.58
CA GLY A 118 10.46 -1.07 -1.48
C GLY A 118 10.44 -0.06 -2.63
N ARG A 119 11.58 0.59 -2.87
CA ARG A 119 11.73 1.63 -3.90
C ARG A 119 11.45 1.15 -5.33
N ASP A 120 11.75 -0.10 -5.62
CA ASP A 120 11.68 -0.69 -6.97
C ASP A 120 10.52 -1.68 -7.15
N GLY A 121 9.61 -1.76 -6.17
CA GLY A 121 8.48 -2.70 -6.18
C GLY A 121 8.55 -3.73 -5.06
N ILE A 122 7.97 -4.92 -5.28
CA ILE A 122 7.88 -5.99 -4.27
C ILE A 122 9.28 -6.52 -3.94
N LEU A 123 9.64 -6.51 -2.65
CA LEU A 123 10.89 -7.08 -2.15
C LEU A 123 10.74 -8.56 -1.80
N TRP A 124 9.65 -8.90 -1.12
CA TRP A 124 9.31 -10.26 -0.75
C TRP A 124 7.81 -10.40 -0.53
N ARG A 125 7.33 -11.64 -0.60
CA ARG A 125 5.97 -12.04 -0.29
C ARG A 125 6.03 -13.40 0.42
N THR A 126 5.28 -13.50 1.49
CA THR A 126 5.17 -14.69 2.32
C THR A 126 3.71 -15.03 2.41
N ASP A 127 3.35 -16.23 1.97
CA ASP A 127 2.00 -16.74 2.20
C ASP A 127 1.74 -16.71 3.70
N TYR A 128 0.58 -16.21 4.10
CA TYR A 128 0.17 -16.10 5.49
C TYR A 128 -1.36 -15.97 5.51
N SER A 129 -2.02 -17.11 5.30
CA SER A 129 -3.47 -17.20 5.23
C SER A 129 -4.06 -17.20 6.63
N GLN A 130 -4.20 -16.03 7.23
CA GLN A 130 -4.80 -15.86 8.54
C GLN A 130 -5.67 -14.60 8.58
N ASP A 131 -6.75 -14.64 9.35
CA ASP A 131 -7.66 -13.52 9.51
C ASP A 131 -7.22 -12.60 10.66
N GLY A 132 -7.60 -11.33 10.58
CA GLY A 132 -7.39 -10.38 11.68
C GLY A 132 -5.91 -10.09 11.96
N VAL A 133 -5.08 -10.00 10.92
CA VAL A 133 -3.68 -9.62 11.08
C VAL A 133 -3.58 -8.18 11.60
N GLU A 134 -2.85 -8.01 12.70
CA GLU A 134 -2.55 -6.71 13.31
C GLU A 134 -1.06 -6.57 13.66
N PHE A 135 -0.30 -5.86 12.84
CA PHE A 135 1.00 -5.29 13.10
C PHE A 135 0.95 -4.38 14.32
N SER A 136 1.93 -4.57 15.21
CA SER A 136 1.99 -3.91 16.51
C SER A 136 3.24 -3.04 16.68
N SER A 137 4.40 -3.48 16.18
CA SER A 137 5.65 -2.72 16.31
C SER A 137 6.73 -3.20 15.34
N VAL A 138 7.67 -2.32 15.02
CA VAL A 138 8.91 -2.65 14.33
C VAL A 138 10.06 -2.61 15.34
N ASN A 139 10.81 -3.70 15.45
CA ASN A 139 11.96 -3.82 16.33
C ASN A 139 13.19 -4.22 15.51
N GLY A 140 13.97 -3.23 15.06
CA GLY A 140 15.13 -3.44 14.19
C GLY A 140 14.72 -4.07 12.86
N ASP A 141 15.06 -5.35 12.67
CA ASP A 141 14.85 -6.10 11.44
C ASP A 141 13.56 -6.93 11.45
N SER A 142 12.75 -6.80 12.49
CA SER A 142 11.54 -7.61 12.66
C SER A 142 10.29 -6.73 12.78
N LEU A 143 9.27 -7.07 12.01
CA LEU A 143 7.91 -6.57 12.23
C LEU A 143 7.15 -7.57 13.09
N HIS A 144 6.62 -7.09 14.20
CA HIS A 144 5.81 -7.86 15.13
C HIS A 144 4.34 -7.56 14.91
N GLY A 145 3.52 -8.56 15.13
CA GLY A 145 2.07 -8.43 15.08
C GLY A 145 1.39 -9.56 15.83
N ARG A 146 0.06 -9.56 15.76
CA ARG A 146 -0.80 -10.61 16.26
C ARG A 146 -1.81 -11.00 15.21
N VAL A 147 -2.33 -12.21 15.30
CA VAL A 147 -3.29 -12.74 14.34
C VAL A 147 -4.32 -13.62 15.04
N GLU A 148 -5.56 -13.61 14.56
CA GLU A 148 -6.62 -14.45 15.12
C GLU A 148 -6.52 -15.88 14.58
N CYS A 149 -6.33 -16.88 15.46
CA CYS A 149 -6.44 -18.28 15.05
C CYS A 149 -7.90 -18.68 15.03
N TYR A 150 -8.37 -19.16 13.86
CA TYR A 150 -9.66 -19.82 13.78
C TYR A 150 -9.76 -21.07 14.67
N CYS A 151 -8.62 -21.72 14.92
CA CYS A 151 -8.54 -22.98 15.67
C CYS A 151 -8.99 -22.87 17.13
N ASP A 152 -8.71 -21.74 17.79
CA ASP A 152 -8.99 -21.52 19.20
C ASP A 152 -9.66 -20.17 19.50
N ALA A 153 -9.96 -19.38 18.47
CA ALA A 153 -10.53 -18.04 18.56
C ALA A 153 -9.72 -17.10 19.46
N ARG A 154 -8.38 -17.20 19.41
CA ARG A 154 -7.46 -16.34 20.16
C ARG A 154 -6.46 -15.65 19.24
N TYR A 155 -5.94 -14.54 19.73
CA TYR A 155 -4.81 -13.88 19.09
C TYR A 155 -3.50 -14.57 19.46
N HIS A 156 -2.67 -14.83 18.46
CA HIS A 156 -1.30 -15.35 18.61
C HIS A 156 -0.32 -14.35 18.03
N ASP A 157 0.77 -14.14 18.75
CA ASP A 157 1.84 -13.23 18.30
C ASP A 157 2.65 -13.87 17.18
N PHE A 158 3.05 -13.07 16.20
CA PHE A 158 3.97 -13.45 15.14
C PHE A 158 5.05 -12.38 14.96
N ALA A 159 6.13 -12.78 14.29
CA ALA A 159 7.16 -11.86 13.83
C ALA A 159 7.63 -12.25 12.44
N ILE A 160 7.91 -11.26 11.60
CA ILE A 160 8.42 -11.43 10.25
C ILE A 160 9.74 -10.66 10.08
N ASP A 161 10.74 -11.32 9.49
CA ASP A 161 12.02 -10.72 9.11
C ASP A 161 11.78 -9.74 7.96
N LEU A 162 12.01 -8.45 8.18
CA LEU A 162 11.80 -7.40 7.21
C LEU A 162 12.74 -7.46 6.01
N ASN A 163 13.89 -8.15 6.12
CA ASN A 163 14.85 -8.25 5.03
C ASN A 163 14.47 -9.32 4.01
N CYS A 164 13.71 -10.35 4.41
CA CYS A 164 13.43 -11.50 3.55
C CYS A 164 12.01 -12.07 3.63
N GLY A 165 11.15 -11.51 4.47
CA GLY A 165 9.77 -11.97 4.66
C GLY A 165 9.64 -13.25 5.48
N LYS A 166 10.71 -13.78 6.04
CA LYS A 166 10.66 -15.05 6.76
C LYS A 166 9.90 -14.89 8.09
N LEU A 167 8.91 -15.75 8.34
CA LEU A 167 8.29 -15.87 9.66
C LEU A 167 9.32 -16.38 10.69
N ILE A 168 9.55 -15.60 11.73
CA ILE A 168 10.47 -15.90 12.83
C ILE A 168 9.72 -16.58 14.00
N GLY A 169 8.41 -16.37 14.09
CA GLY A 169 7.52 -16.99 15.07
C GLY A 169 6.06 -16.78 14.67
N GLY A 170 5.15 -17.46 15.37
CA GLY A 170 3.71 -17.46 15.08
C GLY A 170 3.19 -18.85 14.73
N LEU A 171 1.90 -18.91 14.42
CA LEU A 171 1.25 -20.15 14.03
C LEU A 171 1.81 -20.65 12.68
N PRO A 172 2.19 -21.94 12.57
CA PRO A 172 2.55 -22.51 11.28
C PRO A 172 1.34 -22.49 10.35
N HIS A 173 1.60 -22.45 9.03
CA HIS A 173 0.61 -22.84 8.05
C HIS A 173 0.01 -24.20 8.43
N GLN A 174 -1.31 -24.26 8.55
CA GLN A 174 -2.03 -25.54 8.57
C GLN A 174 -2.40 -25.92 7.14
#